data_AF-A0A1M2W6C6-F1
#
_entry.id   AF-A0A1M2W6C6-F1
#
_cell.length_a   1.000
_cell.length_b   1.000
_cell.length_c   1.000
_cell.angle_alpha   90.00
_cell.angle_beta   90.00
_cell.angle_gamma   90.00
#
_symmetry.space_group_name_H-M   'P 1'
#
loop_
_entity.id
_entity.type
_entity.pdbx_description
1 polymer ?
#
loop_
_entity_poly.entity_id
_entity_poly.type
_entity_poly.pdbx_seq_one_letter_code
_entity_poly.pdbx_strand_id
1 'polypeptide(L)'
;MIANRVSYYLDLRGPSVPIDTACSSSLSATHLAVQAIQNGEYEAAVVGGSQINHRFGRGEGAVCMVLKPLDAALRDGDKVYATILGTGINSWGSLAPVNAPVASAQQEAMVRAFA
;
A
#
# COMPACT_ATOMS: atom_id res chain seq x y z
N MET A 1 -9.80 -2.98 -13.39
CA MET A 1 -8.95 -2.47 -14.48
C MET A 1 -8.30 -1.10 -14.19
N ILE A 2 -8.40 -0.54 -12.98
CA ILE A 2 -7.84 0.79 -12.68
C ILE A 2 -6.31 0.82 -12.82
N ALA A 3 -5.60 -0.17 -12.25
CA ALA A 3 -4.14 -0.27 -12.33
C ALA A 3 -3.63 -0.22 -13.79
N ASN A 4 -4.16 -1.08 -14.66
CA ASN A 4 -3.70 -1.15 -16.06
C ASN A 4 -3.97 0.12 -16.86
N ARG A 5 -5.01 0.90 -16.51
CA ARG A 5 -5.28 2.17 -17.17
C ARG A 5 -4.23 3.22 -16.83
N VAL A 6 -3.77 3.26 -15.57
CA VAL A 6 -2.69 4.15 -15.15
C VAL A 6 -1.40 3.78 -15.88
N SER A 7 -1.03 2.50 -15.88
CA SER A 7 0.18 2.03 -16.56
C SER A 7 0.15 2.29 -18.06
N TYR A 8 -0.99 2.04 -18.72
CA TYR A 8 -1.17 2.32 -20.14
C TYR A 8 -1.04 3.82 -20.47
N TYR A 9 -1.72 4.68 -19.71
CA TYR A 9 -1.74 6.12 -19.98
C TYR A 9 -0.38 6.79 -19.75
N LEU A 10 0.39 6.30 -18.78
CA LEU A 10 1.70 6.84 -18.40
C LEU A 10 2.89 6.08 -19.00
N ASP A 11 2.65 5.08 -19.88
CA ASP A 11 3.66 4.13 -20.40
C ASP A 11 4.57 3.53 -19.31
N LEU A 12 3.97 3.17 -18.17
CA LEU A 12 4.71 2.50 -17.09
C LEU A 12 4.88 1.03 -17.41
N ARG A 13 6.12 0.52 -17.27
CA ARG A 13 6.48 -0.86 -17.61
C ARG A 13 6.72 -1.78 -16.41
N GLY A 14 6.49 -1.26 -15.21
CA GLY A 14 6.51 -2.07 -13.98
C GLY A 14 5.25 -2.93 -13.82
N PRO A 15 5.20 -3.79 -12.79
CA PRO A 15 4.02 -4.57 -12.46
C PRO A 15 2.78 -3.70 -12.24
N SER A 16 1.63 -4.14 -12.77
CA SER A 16 0.35 -3.43 -12.69
C SER A 16 -0.71 -4.32 -12.04
N VAL A 17 -0.86 -4.22 -10.72
CA VAL A 17 -1.58 -5.21 -9.92
C VAL A 17 -2.70 -4.56 -9.09
N PRO A 18 -3.97 -5.00 -9.24
CA PRO A 18 -5.02 -4.62 -8.30
C PRO A 18 -4.88 -5.41 -6.99
N ILE A 19 -5.01 -4.72 -5.85
CA ILE A 19 -5.02 -5.34 -4.52
C ILE A 19 -6.42 -5.17 -3.92
N ASP A 20 -7.00 -6.28 -3.48
CA ASP A 20 -8.27 -6.31 -2.76
C ASP A 20 -8.10 -7.10 -1.45
N THR A 21 -7.90 -6.35 -0.37
CA THR A 21 -7.93 -6.85 1.01
C THR A 21 -8.99 -6.09 1.81
N ALA A 22 -10.10 -5.74 1.15
CA ALA A 22 -11.17 -4.90 1.71
C ALA A 22 -10.62 -3.54 2.20
N CYS A 23 -10.94 -3.14 3.44
CA CYS A 23 -10.61 -1.82 3.99
C CYS A 23 -9.10 -1.55 4.13
N SER A 24 -8.25 -2.58 4.10
CA SER A 24 -6.79 -2.42 4.16
C SER A 24 -6.11 -2.38 2.79
N SER A 25 -6.86 -2.43 1.68
CA SER A 25 -6.30 -2.62 0.33
C SER A 25 -5.19 -1.62 -0.02
N SER A 26 -5.38 -0.33 0.28
CA SER A 26 -4.38 0.71 -0.01
C SER A 26 -3.10 0.53 0.79
N LEU A 27 -3.19 0.16 2.07
CA LEU A 27 -2.02 -0.08 2.93
C LEU A 27 -1.31 -1.39 2.59
N SER A 28 -2.06 -2.45 2.22
CA SER A 28 -1.50 -3.70 1.69
C SER A 28 -0.73 -3.44 0.39
N ALA A 29 -1.29 -2.62 -0.51
CA ALA A 29 -0.59 -2.21 -1.74
C ALA A 29 0.69 -1.41 -1.43
N THR A 30 0.64 -0.49 -0.46
CA THR A 30 1.83 0.24 0.01
C THR A 30 2.89 -0.72 0.54
N HIS A 31 2.53 -1.69 1.39
CA HIS A 31 3.46 -2.67 1.92
C HIS A 31 4.17 -3.47 0.79
N LEU A 32 3.40 -3.99 -0.17
CA LEU A 32 3.96 -4.74 -1.30
C LEU A 32 4.90 -3.87 -2.16
N ALA A 33 4.53 -2.62 -2.42
CA ALA A 33 5.38 -1.69 -3.15
C ALA A 33 6.69 -1.38 -2.40
N VAL A 34 6.63 -1.18 -1.08
CA VAL A 34 7.82 -0.95 -0.26
C VAL A 34 8.74 -2.18 -0.29
N GLN A 35 8.20 -3.39 -0.11
CA GLN A 35 9.00 -4.62 -0.14
C GLN A 35 9.69 -4.80 -1.49
N ALA A 36 8.98 -4.61 -2.59
CA ALA A 36 9.55 -4.78 -3.92
C ALA A 36 10.60 -3.72 -4.27
N ILE A 37 10.42 -2.45 -3.84
CA ILE A 37 11.45 -1.41 -3.97
C ILE A 37 12.69 -1.78 -3.14
N GLN A 38 12.51 -2.23 -1.90
CA GLN A 38 13.61 -2.65 -1.03
C GLN A 38 14.37 -3.86 -1.59
N ASN A 39 13.66 -4.77 -2.25
CA ASN A 39 14.24 -5.93 -2.91
C ASN A 39 14.87 -5.61 -4.28
N GLY A 40 14.76 -4.36 -4.76
CA GLY A 40 15.29 -3.93 -6.05
C GLY A 40 14.51 -4.45 -7.27
N GLU A 41 13.26 -4.87 -7.09
CA GLU A 41 12.41 -5.34 -8.20
C GLU A 41 11.99 -4.19 -9.13
N TYR A 42 11.88 -2.97 -8.60
CA TYR A 42 11.65 -1.74 -9.37
C TYR A 42 12.05 -0.48 -8.57
N GLU A 43 12.33 0.61 -9.28
CA GLU A 43 12.93 1.83 -8.71
C GLU A 43 11.91 2.83 -8.14
N ALA A 44 10.66 2.73 -8.57
CA ALA A 44 9.56 3.57 -8.08
C ALA A 44 8.23 2.84 -8.26
N ALA A 45 7.23 3.25 -7.48
CA ALA A 45 5.88 2.69 -7.56
C ALA A 45 4.80 3.77 -7.47
N VAL A 46 3.74 3.58 -8.23
CA VAL A 46 2.49 4.33 -8.08
C VAL A 46 1.53 3.47 -7.27
N VAL A 47 1.16 3.95 -6.08
CA VAL A 47 0.25 3.24 -5.18
C VAL A 47 -0.99 4.10 -4.95
N GLY A 48 -2.17 3.49 -5.04
CA GLY A 48 -3.41 4.21 -4.83
C GLY A 48 -4.53 3.32 -4.31
N GLY A 49 -5.61 3.97 -3.90
CA GLY A 49 -6.83 3.32 -3.45
C GLY A 49 -8.02 4.20 -3.75
N SER A 50 -9.13 3.59 -4.13
CA SER A 50 -10.41 4.28 -4.33
C SER A 50 -11.51 3.55 -3.58
N GLN A 51 -12.30 4.28 -2.81
CA GLN A 51 -13.47 3.77 -2.13
C GLN A 51 -14.68 4.64 -2.50
N ILE A 52 -15.74 3.97 -2.93
CA ILE A 52 -17.02 4.57 -3.28
C ILE A 52 -18.11 3.71 -2.63
N ASN A 53 -19.20 4.31 -2.16
CA ASN A 53 -20.35 3.62 -1.56
C ASN A 53 -20.06 2.81 -0.27
N HIS A 54 -19.44 3.40 0.75
CA HIS A 54 -19.26 2.73 2.04
C HIS A 54 -20.51 2.82 2.94
N ARG A 55 -20.91 1.70 3.57
CA ARG A 55 -22.17 1.57 4.33
C ARG A 55 -22.12 2.18 5.74
N PHE A 56 -20.94 2.27 6.37
CA PHE A 56 -20.79 2.67 7.79
C PHE A 56 -20.39 4.14 8.00
N GLY A 57 -20.36 4.96 6.94
CA GLY A 57 -20.04 6.39 7.03
C GLY A 57 -19.77 7.00 5.65
N ARG A 58 -20.12 8.28 5.44
CA ARG A 58 -19.99 9.03 4.18
C ARG A 58 -18.54 9.37 3.82
N GLY A 59 -17.66 8.37 3.70
CA GLY A 59 -16.30 8.54 3.22
C GLY A 59 -16.16 7.94 1.83
N GLU A 60 -16.21 8.77 0.80
CA GLU A 60 -15.80 8.39 -0.55
C GLU A 60 -14.54 9.16 -0.90
N GLY A 61 -13.64 8.52 -1.65
CA GLY A 61 -12.40 9.16 -2.01
C GLY A 61 -11.50 8.28 -2.84
N ALA A 62 -10.58 8.93 -3.54
CA ALA A 62 -9.46 8.30 -4.20
C ALA A 62 -8.18 8.99 -3.75
N VAL A 63 -7.13 8.20 -3.54
CA VAL A 63 -5.79 8.67 -3.17
C VAL A 63 -4.76 7.95 -4.04
N CYS A 64 -3.68 8.66 -4.33
CA CYS A 64 -2.52 8.13 -5.03
C CYS A 64 -1.25 8.76 -4.44
N MET A 65 -0.18 7.99 -4.36
CA MET A 65 1.16 8.42 -3.96
C MET A 65 2.21 7.76 -4.84
N VAL A 66 3.34 8.45 -5.00
CA VAL A 66 4.53 7.91 -5.66
C VAL A 66 5.54 7.55 -4.58
N LEU A 67 6.04 6.31 -4.63
CA LEU A 67 7.06 5.79 -3.72
C LEU A 67 8.36 5.59 -4.48
N LYS A 68 9.47 5.87 -3.80
CA LYS A 68 10.84 5.77 -4.34
C LYS A 68 11.84 5.64 -3.19
N PRO A 69 13.02 5.03 -3.38
CA PRO A 69 14.12 5.11 -2.42
C PRO A 69 14.46 6.57 -2.09
N LEU A 70 14.70 6.85 -0.80
CA LEU A 70 14.92 8.23 -0.33
C LEU A 70 16.17 8.86 -0.95
N ASP A 71 17.25 8.10 -1.08
CA ASP A 71 18.50 8.55 -1.72
C ASP A 71 18.25 8.97 -3.18
N ALA A 72 17.45 8.19 -3.90
CA ALA A 72 17.10 8.46 -5.28
C ALA A 72 16.16 9.66 -5.38
N ALA A 73 15.21 9.82 -4.46
CA ALA A 73 14.33 10.98 -4.40
C ALA A 73 15.13 12.27 -4.17
N LEU A 74 16.09 12.25 -3.24
CA LEU A 74 16.97 13.38 -2.96
C LEU A 74 17.88 13.71 -4.15
N ARG A 75 18.47 12.69 -4.78
CA ARG A 75 19.34 12.85 -5.96
C ARG A 75 18.61 13.50 -7.14
N ASP A 76 17.36 13.13 -7.34
CA ASP A 76 16.57 13.63 -8.47
C ASP A 76 15.87 14.96 -8.14
N GLY A 77 16.01 15.47 -6.91
CA GLY A 77 15.41 16.74 -6.49
C GLY A 77 13.89 16.65 -6.26
N ASP A 78 13.37 15.46 -5.97
CA ASP A 78 11.95 15.23 -5.74
C ASP A 78 11.48 15.92 -4.45
N LYS A 79 10.24 16.44 -4.46
CA LYS A 79 9.59 16.94 -3.24
C LYS A 79 9.17 15.77 -2.35
N VAL A 80 9.90 15.54 -1.27
CA VAL A 80 9.60 14.48 -0.30
C VAL A 80 8.56 14.97 0.72
N TYR A 81 7.38 14.33 0.73
CA TYR A 81 6.31 14.64 1.69
C TYR A 81 6.53 13.94 3.05
N ALA A 82 6.99 12.69 3.02
CA ALA A 82 7.23 11.87 4.20
C ALA A 82 8.15 10.69 3.82
N THR A 83 8.72 10.04 4.83
CA THR A 83 9.45 8.77 4.69
C THR A 83 8.65 7.65 5.33
N ILE A 84 8.67 6.47 4.71
CA ILE A 84 8.09 5.25 5.28
C ILE A 84 9.24 4.49 5.95
N LEU A 85 9.23 4.45 7.28
CA LEU A 85 10.27 3.77 8.05
C LEU A 85 10.06 2.26 8.14
N GLY A 86 8.81 1.81 8.09
CA GLY A 86 8.47 0.40 8.13
C GLY A 86 7.00 0.17 7.82
N THR A 87 6.67 -1.06 7.41
CA THR A 87 5.31 -1.50 7.08
C THR A 87 5.13 -2.94 7.54
N GLY A 88 3.91 -3.32 7.93
CA GLY A 88 3.62 -4.67 8.41
C GLY A 88 2.19 -5.06 8.10
N ILE A 89 2.03 -6.28 7.57
CA ILE A 89 0.72 -6.92 7.34
C ILE A 89 0.74 -8.34 7.90
N ASN A 90 -0.42 -8.83 8.36
CA ASN A 90 -0.64 -10.22 8.74
C ASN A 90 -2.13 -10.60 8.56
N SER A 91 -2.49 -11.79 9.03
CA SER A 91 -3.87 -12.26 9.14
C SER A 91 -4.06 -12.92 10.51
N TRP A 92 -5.24 -12.80 11.10
CA TRP A 92 -5.58 -13.47 12.35
C TRP A 92 -6.03 -14.93 12.15
N GLY A 93 -6.16 -15.38 10.90
CA GLY A 93 -6.57 -16.74 10.57
C GLY A 93 -7.94 -17.10 11.15
N SER A 94 -8.01 -18.21 11.87
CA SER A 94 -9.24 -18.75 12.46
C SER A 94 -9.46 -18.38 13.93
N LEU A 95 -8.68 -17.43 14.49
CA LEU A 95 -8.76 -17.05 15.90
C LEU A 95 -10.08 -16.38 16.30
N ALA A 96 -10.86 -15.89 15.33
CA ALA A 96 -12.15 -15.25 15.54
C ALA A 96 -13.02 -15.38 14.28
N PRO A 97 -14.33 -15.08 14.35
CA PRO A 97 -15.18 -14.96 13.17
C PRO A 97 -14.57 -14.05 12.09
N VAL A 98 -14.92 -14.28 10.82
CA VAL A 98 -14.29 -13.63 9.64
C VAL A 98 -14.36 -12.09 9.63
N ASN A 99 -15.24 -11.49 10.42
CA ASN A 99 -15.41 -10.04 10.54
C ASN A 99 -15.04 -9.49 11.93
N ALA A 100 -14.55 -10.33 12.83
CA ALA A 100 -14.20 -9.93 14.19
C ALA A 100 -12.72 -9.52 14.26
N PRO A 101 -12.39 -8.34 14.83
CA PRO A 101 -11.00 -7.95 15.04
C PRO A 101 -10.34 -8.82 16.13
N VAL A 102 -9.03 -9.07 15.98
CA VAL A 102 -8.23 -9.84 16.94
C VAL A 102 -7.05 -9.00 17.43
N ALA A 103 -7.05 -8.63 18.71
CA ALA A 103 -6.08 -7.70 19.30
C ALA A 103 -4.62 -8.18 19.18
N SER A 104 -4.36 -9.47 19.44
CA SER A 104 -3.00 -10.03 19.34
C SER A 104 -2.44 -9.98 17.92
N ALA A 105 -3.27 -10.24 16.91
CA ALA A 105 -2.87 -10.13 15.51
C ALA A 105 -2.61 -8.67 15.11
N GLN A 106 -3.42 -7.72 15.58
CA GLN A 106 -3.17 -6.30 15.35
C GLN A 106 -1.84 -5.86 15.96
N GLN A 107 -1.56 -6.27 17.21
CA GLN A 107 -0.29 -5.98 17.86
C GLN A 107 0.89 -6.57 17.09
N GLU A 108 0.79 -7.81 16.61
CA GLU A 108 1.85 -8.43 15.81
C GLU A 108 2.12 -7.66 14.51
N ALA A 109 1.07 -7.22 13.79
CA ALA A 109 1.23 -6.40 12.59
C ALA A 109 1.95 -5.07 12.89
N MET A 110 1.62 -4.44 14.02
CA MET A 110 2.32 -3.23 14.48
C MET A 110 3.79 -3.53 14.76
N VAL A 111 4.10 -4.59 15.51
CA VAL A 111 5.49 -4.98 15.82
C VAL A 111 6.29 -5.24 14.56
N ARG A 112 5.72 -5.94 13.56
CA ARG A 112 6.37 -6.17 12.25
C ARG A 112 6.71 -4.88 11.52
N ALA A 113 5.92 -3.81 11.70
CA ALA A 113 6.19 -2.52 11.07
C ALA A 113 7.32 -1.72 11.77
N PHE A 114 7.67 -2.08 13.01
CA PHE A 114 8.74 -1.44 13.78
C PHE A 114 10.05 -2.24 13.83
N ALA A 115 10.02 -3.49 13.38
CA ALA A 115 11.19 -4.38 13.31
C ALA A 115 12.03 -4.11 12.06
#